data_AF-A0A948I709-F1
#
_entry.id   AF-A0A948I709-F1
#
_cell.length_a   1.000
_cell.length_b   1.000
_cell.length_c   1.000
_cell.angle_alpha   90.00
_cell.angle_beta   90.00
_cell.angle_gamma   90.00
#
_symmetry.space_group_name_H-M   'P 1'
#
loop_
_entity.id
_entity.type
_entity.pdbx_description
1 polymer ?
#
loop_
_entity_poly.entity_id
_entity_poly.type
_entity_poly.pdbx_seq_one_letter_code
_entity_poly.pdbx_strand_id
1 'polypeptide(L)'
;FAEPEPFPPLNSFFAGRGDRNRQTEETRAAIAGFTGPGTMMMTTHQVNITALTSIFPASGEGIVLRPAKGSETGFEMLGRLRFGG
;
A
#
# COMPACT_ATOMS: atom_id res chain seq x y z
N PHE A 1 0.93 -15.66 13.15
CA PHE A 1 0.53 -14.51 12.32
C PHE A 1 -0.57 -13.76 13.06
N ALA A 2 -0.58 -12.43 13.02
CA ALA A 2 -1.69 -11.65 13.57
C ALA A 2 -2.93 -11.83 12.68
N GLU A 3 -4.11 -11.71 13.27
CA GLU A 3 -5.36 -11.67 12.50
C GLU A 3 -5.41 -10.36 11.70
N PRO A 4 -5.84 -10.39 10.42
CA PRO A 4 -5.94 -9.16 9.63
C PRO A 4 -7.04 -8.25 10.20
N GLU A 5 -6.69 -6.98 10.42
CA GLU A 5 -7.65 -5.95 10.80
C GLU A 5 -8.22 -5.27 9.55
N PRO A 6 -9.55 -5.14 9.41
CA PRO A 6 -10.15 -4.42 8.30
C PRO A 6 -9.69 -2.96 8.24
N PHE A 7 -9.20 -2.54 7.08
CA PHE A 7 -8.81 -1.15 6.83
C PHE A 7 -9.50 -0.64 5.55
N PRO A 8 -10.67 0.04 5.67
CA PRO A 8 -11.49 0.47 4.54
C PRO A 8 -10.78 1.23 3.40
N PRO A 9 -9.72 2.03 3.67
CA PRO A 9 -8.96 2.68 2.61
C PRO A 9 -8.29 1.72 1.62
N LEU A 10 -8.08 0.44 1.98
CA LEU A 10 -7.54 -0.58 1.08
C LEU A 10 -8.61 -1.27 0.21
N ASN A 11 -9.88 -0.92 0.36
CA ASN A 11 -10.93 -1.43 -0.52
C ASN A 11 -10.69 -0.97 -1.97
N SER A 12 -11.10 -1.80 -2.94
CA SER A 12 -10.92 -1.46 -4.36
C SER A 12 -11.81 -0.28 -4.77
N PHE A 13 -11.22 0.77 -5.31
CA PHE A 13 -11.93 1.87 -5.99
C PHE A 13 -12.12 1.66 -7.50
N PHE A 14 -11.76 0.48 -8.02
CA PHE A 14 -11.91 0.18 -9.44
C PHE A 14 -13.37 0.36 -9.89
N ALA A 15 -13.55 0.85 -11.11
CA ALA A 15 -14.87 1.11 -11.71
C ALA A 15 -15.79 2.01 -10.84
N GLY A 16 -15.21 2.99 -10.13
CA GLY A 16 -15.98 3.97 -9.37
C GLY A 16 -16.52 3.47 -8.02
N ARG A 17 -16.08 2.30 -7.53
CA ARG A 17 -16.53 1.73 -6.26
C ARG A 17 -15.93 2.36 -5.00
N GLY A 18 -15.26 3.50 -5.13
CA GLY A 18 -14.60 4.19 -4.03
C GLY A 18 -14.09 5.56 -4.44
N ASP A 19 -13.43 6.23 -3.48
CA ASP A 19 -12.79 7.52 -3.68
C ASP A 19 -11.27 7.33 -3.71
N ARG A 20 -10.71 7.29 -4.92
CA ARG A 20 -9.28 7.09 -5.14
C ARG A 20 -8.43 8.05 -4.32
N ASN A 21 -8.76 9.34 -4.32
CA ASN A 21 -7.89 10.36 -3.72
C ASN A 21 -7.95 10.24 -2.20
N ARG A 22 -9.16 10.22 -1.63
CA ARG A 22 -9.35 10.08 -0.18
C ARG A 22 -8.71 8.79 0.35
N GLN A 23 -8.95 7.66 -0.30
CA GLN A 23 -8.39 6.37 0.13
C GLN A 23 -6.87 6.32 0.02
N THR A 24 -6.29 6.93 -1.03
CA THR A 24 -4.83 7.02 -1.19
C THR A 24 -4.22 7.89 -0.09
N GLU A 25 -4.81 9.05 0.22
CA GLU A 25 -4.34 9.95 1.27
C GLU A 25 -4.44 9.31 2.67
N GLU A 26 -5.57 8.69 3.00
CA GLU A 26 -5.76 7.96 4.27
C GLU A 26 -4.75 6.82 4.42
N THR A 27 -4.45 6.10 3.33
CA THR A 27 -3.44 5.04 3.33
C THR A 27 -2.02 5.63 3.52
N ARG A 28 -1.68 6.75 2.85
CA ARG A 28 -0.39 7.43 3.06
C ARG A 28 -0.23 7.88 4.50
N ALA A 29 -1.27 8.46 5.11
CA ALA A 29 -1.26 8.89 6.50
C ALA A 29 -1.04 7.71 7.46
N ALA A 30 -1.72 6.58 7.25
CA ALA A 30 -1.54 5.37 8.05
C ALA A 30 -0.10 4.83 7.97
N ILE A 31 0.49 4.76 6.77
CA ILE A 31 1.87 4.30 6.60
C ILE A 31 2.86 5.28 7.26
N ALA A 32 2.67 6.59 7.07
CA ALA A 32 3.54 7.62 7.67
C ALA A 32 3.45 7.66 9.20
N GLY A 33 2.30 7.30 9.77
CA GLY A 33 2.05 7.23 11.21
C GLY A 33 2.46 5.91 11.86
N PHE A 34 2.91 4.91 11.09
CA PHE A 34 3.28 3.62 11.66
C PHE A 34 4.57 3.71 12.49
N THR A 35 4.43 3.49 13.80
CA THR A 35 5.55 3.45 14.77
C THR A 35 5.65 2.09 15.49
N GLY A 36 4.89 1.10 15.04
CA GLY A 36 4.89 -0.24 15.63
C GLY A 36 6.20 -0.99 15.36
N PRO A 37 6.50 -2.03 16.16
CA PRO A 37 7.68 -2.87 15.92
C PRO A 37 7.53 -3.64 14.60
N GLY A 38 8.64 -3.81 13.87
CA GLY A 38 8.70 -4.63 12.65
C GLY A 38 8.19 -3.93 11.39
N THR A 39 7.47 -4.66 10.53
CA THR A 39 7.00 -4.20 9.22
C THR A 39 5.47 -4.26 9.16
N MET A 40 4.83 -3.15 8.80
CA MET A 40 3.40 -3.13 8.47
C MET A 40 3.16 -3.86 7.15
N MET A 41 2.32 -4.90 7.17
CA MET A 41 1.88 -5.61 5.97
C MET A 41 0.44 -5.22 5.62
N MET A 42 0.24 -4.74 4.40
CA MET A 42 -1.07 -4.34 3.89
C MET A 42 -1.41 -5.20 2.66
N THR A 43 -2.60 -5.82 2.66
CA THR A 43 -3.10 -6.58 1.52
C THR A 43 -4.19 -5.79 0.83
N THR A 44 -4.05 -5.59 -0.48
CA THR A 44 -4.98 -4.78 -1.26
C THR A 44 -4.95 -5.16 -2.74
N HIS A 45 -5.65 -4.40 -3.56
CA HIS A 45 -5.74 -4.56 -5.00
C HIS A 45 -4.64 -3.78 -5.72
N GLN A 46 -4.33 -4.18 -6.96
CA GLN A 46 -3.39 -3.49 -7.84
C GLN A 46 -3.65 -1.97 -7.92
N VAL A 47 -4.91 -1.55 -8.02
CA VAL A 47 -5.27 -0.13 -8.16
C VAL A 47 -4.79 0.73 -6.99
N ASN A 48 -4.84 0.21 -5.75
CA ASN A 48 -4.34 0.91 -4.57
C ASN A 48 -2.81 0.98 -4.59
N ILE A 49 -2.13 -0.11 -4.94
CA ILE A 49 -0.66 -0.14 -5.05
C ILE A 49 -0.19 0.87 -6.09
N THR A 50 -0.83 0.90 -7.26
CA THR A 50 -0.51 1.85 -8.32
C THR A 50 -0.76 3.30 -7.90
N ALA A 51 -1.84 3.61 -7.19
CA ALA A 51 -2.07 4.97 -6.70
C ALA A 51 -1.04 5.42 -5.65
N LEU A 52 -0.54 4.50 -4.83
CA LEU A 52 0.47 4.79 -3.81
C LEU A 52 1.87 4.98 -4.39
N THR A 53 2.24 4.15 -5.37
CA THR A 53 3.64 3.94 -5.78
C THR A 53 3.92 4.20 -7.26
N SER A 54 2.90 4.44 -8.08
CA SER A 54 2.98 4.45 -9.55
C SER A 54 3.42 3.12 -10.18
N ILE A 55 3.51 2.05 -9.38
CA ILE A 55 3.90 0.71 -9.85
C ILE A 55 2.66 -0.11 -10.21
N PHE A 56 2.76 -0.88 -11.30
CA PHE A 56 1.78 -1.89 -11.69
C PHE A 56 2.31 -3.29 -11.32
N PRO A 57 1.92 -3.86 -10.17
CA PRO A 57 2.37 -5.18 -9.75
C PRO A 57 1.71 -6.31 -10.55
N ALA A 58 2.40 -7.45 -10.66
CA ALA A 58 1.80 -8.70 -11.09
C ALA A 58 0.83 -9.26 -10.03
N SER A 59 -0.02 -10.21 -10.43
CA SER A 59 -0.90 -10.90 -9.48
C SER A 59 -0.07 -11.62 -8.41
N GLY A 60 -0.43 -11.41 -7.14
CA GLY A 60 0.30 -11.98 -6.00
C GLY A 60 1.71 -11.39 -5.78
N GLU A 61 2.05 -10.26 -6.39
CA GLU A 61 3.31 -9.55 -6.13
C GLU A 61 3.15 -8.53 -4.98
N GLY A 62 4.10 -8.55 -4.05
CA GLY A 62 4.25 -7.53 -3.00
C GLY A 62 5.28 -6.47 -3.37
N ILE A 63 5.06 -5.23 -2.93
CA ILE A 63 6.03 -4.13 -3.06
C ILE A 63 6.52 -3.76 -1.65
N VAL A 64 7.84 -3.71 -1.46
CA VAL A 64 8.45 -3.31 -0.20
C VAL A 64 8.83 -1.83 -0.28
N LEU A 65 8.29 -1.05 0.64
CA LEU A 65 8.49 0.40 0.71
C LEU A 65 9.13 0.79 2.04
N ARG A 66 9.90 1.87 2.03
CA ARG A 66 10.35 2.60 3.21
C ARG A 66 9.77 4.02 3.18
N PRO A 67 9.22 4.54 4.29
CA PRO A 67 8.88 5.95 4.39
C PRO A 67 10.10 6.84 4.10
N ALA A 68 9.97 7.76 3.15
CA ALA A 68 11.03 8.66 2.73
C ALA A 68 10.50 10.08 2.64
N LYS A 69 10.64 10.83 3.74
CA LYS A 69 10.20 12.24 3.82
C LYS A 69 10.87 13.05 2.71
N GLY A 70 10.07 13.83 1.98
CA GLY A 70 10.55 14.69 0.88
C GLY A 70 10.64 14.03 -0.50
N SER A 71 10.33 12.73 -0.62
CA SER A 71 10.13 12.10 -1.94
C SER A 71 8.75 12.45 -2.50
N GLU A 72 8.59 12.44 -3.83
CA GLU A 72 7.34 12.77 -4.53
C GLU A 72 6.16 11.90 -4.08
N THR A 73 6.41 10.63 -3.82
CA THR A 73 5.39 9.68 -3.33
C THR A 73 5.37 9.56 -1.80
N GLY A 74 6.34 10.14 -1.09
CA GLY A 74 6.55 9.90 0.35
C GLY A 74 7.19 8.54 0.67
N PHE A 75 7.57 7.74 -0.33
CA PHE A 75 8.15 6.41 -0.16
C PHE A 75 9.38 6.17 -1.06
N GLU A 76 10.36 5.45 -0.51
CA GLU A 76 11.43 4.79 -1.25
C GLU A 76 11.03 3.34 -1.52
N MET A 77 11.19 2.85 -2.75
CA MET A 77 10.95 1.44 -3.08
C MET A 77 12.21 0.63 -2.83
N LEU A 78 12.12 -0.37 -1.94
CA LEU A 78 13.24 -1.22 -1.55
C LEU A 78 13.33 -2.51 -2.36
N GLY A 79 12.20 -3.01 -2.86
CA GLY A 79 12.18 -4.22 -3.68
C GLY A 79 10.77 -4.74 -3.97
N ARG A 80 10.75 -5.89 -4.63
CA ARG A 80 9.54 -6.64 -5.01
C ARG A 80 9.59 -8.03 -4.38
N LEU A 81 8.46 -8.54 -3.94
CA LEU A 81 8.29 -9.88 -3.39
C LEU A 81 7.34 -10.67 -4.30
N ARG A 82 7.73 -11.89 -4.65
CA ARG A 82 6.84 -12.84 -5.33
C ARG A 82 6.45 -13.93 -4.35
N PHE A 83 5.16 -14.06 -4.08
CA PHE A 83 4.65 -15.11 -3.22
C PHE A 83 4.28 -16.31 -4.10
N GLY A 84 5.16 -17.31 -4.14
CA GLY A 84 4.96 -18.53 -4.95
C GLY A 84 6.05 -18.72 -6.00
N GLY A 85 6.76 -19.83 -5.86
CA GLY A 85 7.73 -20.44 -6.76
C GLY A 85 7.78 -21.93 -6.45
#